data_AF-A0A7I7Y2K4-F1
#
_entry.id   AF-A0A7I7Y2K4-F1
#
_cell.length_a   1.000
_cell.length_b   1.000
_cell.length_c   1.000
_cell.angle_alpha   90.00
_cell.angle_beta   90.00
_cell.angle_gamma   90.00
#
_symmetry.space_group_name_H-M   'P 1'
#
loop_
_entity.id
_entity.type
_entity.pdbx_description
1 polymer ?
#
loop_
_entity_poly.entity_id
_entity_poly.type
_entity_poly.pdbx_seq_one_letter_code
_entity_poly.pdbx_strand_id
1 'polypeptide(L)'
;MEETALLTDDEIIALCAADGRPWPLGLPTVDATREELIRAGMRGMRSLMVRRLAGGNADQPGVRPHELIAQDVAAFLDATVRVGAYLAPAEDHSMLAGASVTAAQTTDGWVVDSTTSAGVHALRAATSDEAAAAVIELAEKTYRGEFFGDEAEAANWACVIRLGHGTSGSIVLGWRSISGTVDGTAVHEWDTQLIRNAFGAAAA
;
A
#
# COMPACT_ATOMS: atom_id res chain seq x y z
N MET A 1 2.78 -3.21 -21.14
CA MET A 1 3.16 -3.56 -19.77
C MET A 1 3.54 -2.23 -19.14
N GLU A 2 2.68 -1.65 -18.30
CA GLU A 2 3.02 -0.40 -17.64
C GLU A 2 4.23 -0.63 -16.73
N GLU A 3 5.25 0.20 -16.89
CA GLU A 3 6.46 0.11 -16.08
C GLU A 3 6.13 0.54 -14.65
N THR A 4 6.09 -0.44 -13.75
CA THR A 4 5.95 -0.22 -12.32
C THR A 4 7.30 0.20 -11.76
N ALA A 5 7.36 1.33 -11.05
CA ALA A 5 8.58 1.76 -10.41
C ALA A 5 8.74 1.07 -9.05
N LEU A 6 9.91 0.48 -8.81
CA LEU A 6 10.25 -0.15 -7.53
C LEU A 6 11.06 0.81 -6.67
N LEU A 7 10.50 1.20 -5.54
CA LEU A 7 11.07 2.15 -4.60
C LEU A 7 11.27 1.51 -3.23
N THR A 8 12.34 1.85 -2.53
CA THR A 8 12.47 1.47 -1.11
C THR A 8 11.77 2.48 -0.19
N ASP A 9 11.51 2.13 1.06
CA ASP A 9 11.01 3.06 2.09
C ASP A 9 11.89 4.33 2.15
N ASP A 10 13.21 4.18 2.11
CA ASP A 10 14.17 5.29 2.07
C ASP A 10 13.92 6.20 0.84
N GLU A 11 13.66 5.63 -0.33
CA GLU A 11 13.40 6.38 -1.57
C GLU A 11 12.02 7.05 -1.56
N ILE A 12 11.00 6.41 -0.98
CA ILE A 12 9.68 7.04 -0.73
C ILE A 12 9.85 8.26 0.16
N ILE A 13 10.59 8.14 1.26
CA ILE A 13 10.87 9.27 2.16
C ILE A 13 11.61 10.39 1.44
N ALA A 14 12.60 10.04 0.61
CA ALA A 14 13.36 11.01 -0.17
C ALA A 14 12.46 11.80 -1.14
N LEU A 15 11.56 11.12 -1.85
CA LEU A 15 10.60 11.75 -2.75
C LEU A 15 9.58 12.62 -1.99
N CYS A 16 9.07 12.13 -0.86
CA CYS A 16 8.20 12.89 0.05
C CYS A 16 8.88 14.16 0.57
N ALA A 17 10.16 14.08 0.96
CA ALA A 17 10.94 15.22 1.42
C ALA A 17 11.15 16.26 0.30
N ALA A 18 11.32 15.82 -0.95
CA ALA A 18 11.45 16.71 -2.10
C ALA A 18 10.11 17.39 -2.48
N ASP A 19 9.00 16.66 -2.35
CA ASP A 19 7.64 17.16 -2.59
C ASP A 19 7.12 18.07 -1.43
N GLY A 20 7.61 17.86 -0.21
CA GLY A 20 7.29 18.66 0.96
C GLY A 20 6.13 18.14 1.82
N ARG A 21 5.62 16.94 1.52
CA ARG A 21 4.53 16.28 2.25
C ARG A 21 4.98 14.92 2.79
N PRO A 22 4.51 14.49 3.98
CA PRO A 22 4.87 13.18 4.52
C PRO A 22 4.14 12.04 3.79
N TRP A 23 4.75 10.86 3.80
CA TRP A 23 4.07 9.64 3.36
C TRP A 23 2.89 9.33 4.30
N PRO A 24 1.68 9.05 3.78
CA PRO A 24 0.48 8.90 4.60
C PRO A 24 0.33 7.50 5.20
N LEU A 25 1.21 6.56 4.89
CA LEU A 25 1.15 5.16 5.34
C LEU A 25 2.33 4.82 6.26
N GLY A 26 2.23 3.69 6.96
CA GLY A 26 3.37 3.11 7.68
C GLY A 26 4.46 2.63 6.71
N LEU A 27 5.70 2.65 7.18
CA LEU A 27 6.89 2.18 6.44
C LEU A 27 7.49 0.98 7.20
N PRO A 28 7.49 -0.24 6.62
CA PRO A 28 7.88 -1.45 7.35
C PRO A 28 9.32 -1.45 7.90
N THR A 29 10.24 -0.71 7.27
CA THR A 29 11.68 -0.77 7.58
C THR A 29 12.23 0.53 8.17
N VAL A 30 11.39 1.54 8.34
CA VAL A 30 11.81 2.86 8.83
C VAL A 30 10.96 3.29 10.02
N ASP A 31 11.62 3.46 11.17
CA ASP A 31 10.97 3.97 12.37
C ASP A 31 10.44 5.40 12.16
N ALA A 32 9.24 5.67 12.69
CA ALA A 32 8.59 6.98 12.64
C ALA A 32 9.21 8.03 13.59
N THR A 33 10.54 8.02 13.75
CA THR A 33 11.28 9.02 14.51
C THR A 33 11.88 10.06 13.58
N ARG A 34 11.96 11.31 14.02
CA ARG A 34 12.55 12.39 13.22
C ARG A 34 13.97 12.07 12.75
N GLU A 35 14.79 11.49 13.62
CA GLU A 35 16.18 11.17 13.32
C GLU A 35 16.28 10.09 12.25
N GLU A 36 15.48 9.03 12.36
CA GLU A 36 15.50 7.94 11.39
C GLU A 36 14.93 8.38 10.04
N LEU A 37 13.84 9.15 10.02
CA LEU A 37 13.30 9.73 8.78
C LEU A 37 14.33 10.60 8.03
N ILE A 38 15.13 11.40 8.76
CA ILE A 38 16.20 12.20 8.13
C ILE A 38 17.29 11.29 7.54
N ARG A 39 17.72 10.25 8.27
CA ARG A 39 18.73 9.30 7.78
C ARG A 39 18.23 8.54 6.56
N ALA A 40 17.00 8.03 6.62
CA ALA A 40 16.32 7.33 5.54
C ALA A 40 16.22 8.21 4.29
N GLY A 41 15.76 9.46 4.44
CA GLY A 41 15.71 10.42 3.33
C GLY A 41 17.07 10.68 2.68
N MET A 42 18.15 10.79 3.47
CA MET A 42 19.50 10.92 2.91
C MET A 42 19.97 9.66 2.16
N ARG A 43 19.69 8.46 2.70
CA ARG A 43 20.00 7.19 2.03
C ARG A 43 19.22 7.05 0.72
N GLY A 44 17.93 7.40 0.73
CA GLY A 44 17.04 7.36 -0.42
C GLY A 44 17.46 8.35 -1.51
N MET A 45 17.73 9.61 -1.17
CA MET A 45 18.22 10.61 -2.13
C MET A 45 19.50 10.13 -2.82
N ARG A 46 20.44 9.56 -2.06
CA ARG A 46 21.67 8.98 -2.62
C ARG A 46 21.36 7.81 -3.57
N SER A 47 20.43 6.91 -3.19
CA SER A 47 20.01 5.80 -4.06
C SER A 47 19.42 6.29 -5.38
N LEU A 48 18.48 7.25 -5.31
CA LEU A 48 17.86 7.85 -6.49
C LEU A 48 18.88 8.55 -7.39
N MET A 49 19.83 9.29 -6.80
CA MET A 49 20.91 9.92 -7.57
C MET A 49 21.79 8.89 -8.28
N VAL A 50 22.13 7.77 -7.62
CA VAL A 50 22.90 6.69 -8.25
C VAL A 50 22.12 6.05 -9.39
N ARG A 51 20.82 5.77 -9.21
CA ARG A 51 19.94 5.25 -10.27
C ARG A 51 19.88 6.19 -11.48
N ARG A 52 19.81 7.50 -11.25
CA ARG A 52 19.88 8.53 -12.30
C ARG A 52 21.25 8.56 -13.00
N LEU A 53 22.34 8.52 -12.24
CA LEU A 53 23.73 8.58 -12.74
C LEU A 53 24.17 7.32 -13.47
N ALA A 54 23.64 6.15 -13.08
CA ALA A 54 23.89 4.87 -13.72
C ALA A 54 23.35 4.80 -15.16
N GLY A 55 22.80 5.90 -15.68
CA GLY A 55 22.32 6.00 -17.04
C GLY A 55 21.13 5.09 -17.19
N GLY A 56 20.08 5.35 -16.39
CA GLY A 56 18.75 4.83 -16.66
C GLY A 56 18.34 5.23 -18.08
N ASN A 57 18.76 4.43 -19.04
CA ASN A 57 18.45 4.64 -20.43
C ASN A 57 16.95 4.38 -20.47
N ALA A 58 16.13 5.40 -20.75
CA ALA A 58 14.68 5.25 -20.83
C ALA A 58 14.26 4.19 -21.88
N ASP A 59 15.21 3.73 -22.70
CA ASP A 59 15.10 2.64 -23.66
C ASP A 59 15.37 1.22 -23.08
N GLN A 60 15.85 1.10 -21.83
CA GLN A 60 16.00 -0.19 -21.16
C GLN A 60 14.67 -0.58 -20.48
N PRO A 61 14.09 -1.74 -20.80
CA PRO A 61 12.86 -2.21 -20.19
C PRO A 61 12.98 -2.24 -18.65
N GLY A 62 12.06 -1.57 -17.95
CA GLY A 62 11.98 -1.55 -16.49
C GLY A 62 12.65 -0.35 -15.83
N VAL A 63 13.11 0.65 -16.60
CA VAL A 63 13.64 1.91 -16.06
C VAL A 63 12.68 3.05 -16.39
N ARG A 64 11.78 3.35 -15.43
CA ARG A 64 10.86 4.48 -15.56
C ARG A 64 11.56 5.81 -15.25
N PRO A 65 11.38 6.87 -16.05
CA PRO A 65 11.92 8.20 -15.77
C PRO A 65 11.54 8.71 -14.37
N HIS A 66 12.50 9.32 -13.66
CA HIS A 66 12.31 9.84 -12.31
C HIS A 66 11.14 10.84 -12.21
N GLU A 67 10.90 11.61 -13.26
CA GLU A 67 9.80 12.56 -13.33
C GLU A 67 8.43 11.87 -13.30
N LEU A 68 8.28 10.73 -13.97
CA LEU A 68 7.03 9.95 -13.95
C LEU A 68 6.82 9.25 -12.60
N ILE A 69 7.91 8.83 -11.95
CA ILE A 69 7.85 8.26 -10.58
C ILE A 69 7.39 9.33 -9.59
N ALA A 70 7.94 10.54 -9.69
CA ALA A 70 7.55 11.66 -8.83
C ALA A 70 6.09 12.08 -9.06
N GLN A 71 5.58 12.00 -10.29
CA GLN A 71 4.17 12.25 -10.59
C GLN A 71 3.23 11.26 -9.92
N ASP A 72 3.54 9.95 -9.96
CA ASP A 72 2.72 8.93 -9.30
C ASP A 72 2.72 9.11 -7.78
N VAL A 73 3.89 9.41 -7.20
CA VAL A 73 4.00 9.72 -5.76
C VAL A 73 3.19 10.98 -5.43
N ALA A 74 3.30 12.06 -6.20
CA ALA A 74 2.54 13.28 -5.97
C ALA A 74 1.03 13.03 -6.07
N ALA A 75 0.57 12.29 -7.09
CA ALA A 75 -0.83 11.91 -7.25
C ALA A 75 -1.33 11.04 -6.09
N PHE A 76 -0.49 10.12 -5.60
CA PHE A 76 -0.78 9.31 -4.41
C PHE A 76 -0.90 10.18 -3.15
N LEU A 77 -0.06 11.20 -3.00
CA LEU A 77 -0.08 12.14 -1.88
C LEU A 77 -1.30 13.07 -1.93
N ASP A 78 -1.73 13.50 -3.13
CA ASP A 78 -2.90 14.37 -3.34
C ASP A 78 -4.23 13.70 -3.01
N ALA A 79 -4.31 12.36 -3.11
CA ALA A 79 -5.53 11.63 -2.86
C ALA A 79 -6.09 11.90 -1.45
N THR A 80 -7.40 12.08 -1.35
CA THR A 80 -8.12 12.18 -0.06
C THR A 80 -8.88 10.90 0.28
N VAL A 81 -9.12 10.06 -0.73
CA VAL A 81 -9.79 8.77 -0.65
C VAL A 81 -8.72 7.68 -0.77
N ARG A 82 -8.68 6.78 0.20
CA ARG A 82 -7.75 5.65 0.22
C ARG A 82 -8.45 4.40 0.72
N VAL A 83 -8.25 3.28 0.04
CA VAL A 83 -8.67 1.96 0.49
C VAL A 83 -7.43 1.08 0.54
N GLY A 84 -7.16 0.47 1.69
CA GLY A 84 -5.94 -0.32 1.85
C GLY A 84 -6.13 -1.56 2.69
N ALA A 85 -5.21 -2.50 2.52
CA ALA A 85 -5.08 -3.70 3.31
C ALA A 85 -3.63 -3.84 3.77
N TYR A 86 -3.41 -4.32 4.99
CA TYR A 86 -2.06 -4.60 5.50
C TYR A 86 -2.03 -5.82 6.41
N LEU A 87 -0.88 -6.50 6.43
CA LEU A 87 -0.61 -7.56 7.39
C LEU A 87 -0.21 -6.97 8.73
N ALA A 88 -0.86 -7.46 9.78
CA ALA A 88 -0.65 -7.10 11.18
C ALA A 88 -0.54 -8.36 12.05
N PRO A 89 0.11 -8.28 13.22
CA PRO A 89 0.01 -9.33 14.22
C PRO A 89 -1.45 -9.50 14.66
N ALA A 90 -1.90 -10.74 14.85
CA ALA A 90 -3.28 -11.03 15.28
C ALA A 90 -3.61 -10.47 16.68
N GLU A 91 -2.59 -10.19 17.49
CA GLU A 91 -2.74 -9.56 18.81
C GLU A 91 -2.80 -8.03 18.77
N ASP A 92 -2.32 -7.40 17.68
CA ASP A 92 -2.30 -5.96 17.52
C ASP A 92 -2.53 -5.52 16.06
N HIS A 93 -3.80 -5.29 15.74
CA HIS A 93 -4.23 -4.83 14.42
C HIS A 93 -3.84 -3.38 14.10
N SER A 94 -3.23 -2.63 15.03
CA SER A 94 -2.78 -1.26 14.78
C SER A 94 -1.42 -1.18 14.09
N MET A 95 -0.64 -2.27 14.12
CA MET A 95 0.70 -2.33 13.57
C MET A 95 0.74 -2.89 12.14
N LEU A 96 1.46 -2.20 11.25
CA LEU A 96 1.92 -2.77 9.98
C LEU A 96 3.16 -3.62 10.29
N ALA A 97 3.09 -4.93 10.04
CA ALA A 97 4.19 -5.86 10.32
C ALA A 97 4.54 -6.77 9.14
N GLY A 98 3.99 -6.49 7.95
CA GLY A 98 4.27 -7.27 6.76
C GLY A 98 3.99 -6.50 5.47
N ALA A 99 3.45 -7.19 4.47
CA ALA A 99 3.06 -6.57 3.22
C ALA A 99 1.80 -5.71 3.37
N SER A 100 1.68 -4.70 2.51
CA SER A 100 0.50 -3.86 2.40
C SER A 100 0.15 -3.56 0.95
N VAL A 101 -1.12 -3.26 0.70
CA VAL A 101 -1.62 -2.72 -0.56
C VAL A 101 -2.50 -1.54 -0.22
N THR A 102 -2.22 -0.36 -0.76
CA THR A 102 -3.10 0.81 -0.61
C THR A 102 -3.39 1.39 -1.98
N ALA A 103 -4.67 1.56 -2.28
CA ALA A 103 -5.15 2.26 -3.45
C ALA A 103 -5.58 3.67 -3.05
N ALA A 104 -5.04 4.66 -3.76
CA ALA A 104 -5.35 6.07 -3.59
C ALA A 104 -6.13 6.58 -4.81
N GLN A 105 -7.26 7.25 -4.60
CA GLN A 105 -8.07 7.75 -5.69
C GLN A 105 -7.46 9.01 -6.29
N THR A 106 -7.37 9.07 -7.62
CA THR A 106 -6.93 10.23 -8.40
C THR A 106 -8.06 10.75 -9.29
N THR A 107 -7.82 11.82 -10.03
CA THR A 107 -8.77 12.36 -11.02
C THR A 107 -9.08 11.39 -12.15
N ASP A 108 -8.11 10.54 -12.51
CA ASP A 108 -8.15 9.68 -13.68
C ASP A 108 -8.36 8.20 -13.35
N GLY A 109 -8.52 7.86 -12.07
CA GLY A 109 -8.70 6.49 -11.60
C GLY A 109 -8.09 6.27 -10.22
N TRP A 110 -7.19 5.29 -10.12
CA TRP A 110 -6.51 4.94 -8.89
C TRP A 110 -5.01 4.80 -9.11
N VAL A 111 -4.24 5.07 -8.06
CA VAL A 111 -2.84 4.65 -7.95
C VAL A 111 -2.76 3.61 -6.85
N VAL A 112 -2.25 2.42 -7.17
CA VAL A 112 -2.03 1.34 -6.21
C VAL A 112 -0.56 1.33 -5.82
N ASP A 113 -0.30 1.41 -4.52
CA ASP A 113 0.98 1.12 -3.90
C ASP A 113 0.92 -0.26 -3.22
N SER A 114 1.73 -1.19 -3.71
CA SER A 114 1.96 -2.48 -3.05
C SER A 114 3.34 -2.47 -2.38
N THR A 115 3.38 -2.69 -1.07
CA THR A 115 4.61 -2.71 -0.27
C THR A 115 4.89 -4.12 0.23
N THR A 116 6.13 -4.57 0.08
CA THR A 116 6.60 -5.82 0.69
C THR A 116 7.02 -5.61 2.14
N SER A 117 7.17 -6.68 2.92
CA SER A 117 7.73 -6.61 4.29
C SER A 117 9.18 -6.09 4.34
N ALA A 118 9.88 -6.08 3.20
CA ALA A 118 11.23 -5.53 3.06
C ALA A 118 11.22 -4.02 2.71
N GLY A 119 10.07 -3.35 2.76
CA GLY A 119 9.96 -1.92 2.45
C GLY A 119 10.20 -1.62 0.97
N VAL A 120 9.76 -2.51 0.07
CA VAL A 120 9.80 -2.28 -1.38
C VAL A 120 8.39 -1.98 -1.87
N HIS A 121 8.20 -0.77 -2.36
CA HIS A 121 6.99 -0.21 -2.94
C HIS A 121 6.95 -0.41 -4.45
N ALA A 122 5.76 -0.67 -4.94
CA ALA A 122 5.45 -0.80 -6.35
C ALA A 122 4.22 0.08 -6.64
N LEU A 123 4.45 1.26 -7.23
CA LEU A 123 3.38 2.18 -7.61
C LEU A 123 2.99 2.01 -9.07
N ARG A 124 1.69 1.93 -9.31
CA ARG A 124 1.13 1.86 -10.66
C ARG A 124 -0.25 2.52 -10.73
N ALA A 125 -0.58 3.04 -11.89
CA ALA A 125 -1.96 3.37 -12.22
C ALA A 125 -2.82 2.10 -12.23
N ALA A 126 -4.11 2.27 -11.94
CA ALA A 126 -5.08 1.19 -11.90
C ALA A 126 -6.49 1.71 -12.18
N THR A 127 -7.29 0.87 -12.81
CA THR A 127 -8.75 0.98 -12.80
C THR A 127 -9.31 0.65 -11.41
N SER A 128 -10.56 1.03 -11.14
CA SER A 128 -11.25 0.65 -9.89
C SER A 128 -11.27 -0.86 -9.66
N ASP A 129 -11.46 -1.66 -10.71
CA ASP A 129 -11.49 -3.12 -10.61
C ASP A 129 -10.12 -3.71 -10.28
N GLU A 130 -9.05 -3.20 -10.88
CA GLU A 130 -7.68 -3.61 -10.59
C GLU A 130 -7.23 -3.21 -9.18
N ALA A 131 -7.65 -2.04 -8.72
CA ALA A 131 -7.38 -1.56 -7.37
C ALA A 131 -8.12 -2.39 -6.31
N ALA A 132 -9.41 -2.67 -6.54
CA ALA A 132 -10.19 -3.58 -5.70
C ALA A 132 -9.58 -4.99 -5.68
N ALA A 133 -9.20 -5.52 -6.84
CA ALA A 133 -8.58 -6.83 -6.95
C ALA A 133 -7.27 -6.94 -6.15
N ALA A 134 -6.43 -5.91 -6.16
CA ALA A 134 -5.17 -5.91 -5.40
C ALA A 134 -5.41 -5.97 -3.88
N VAL A 135 -6.39 -5.24 -3.36
CA VAL A 135 -6.77 -5.28 -1.94
C VAL A 135 -7.38 -6.63 -1.56
N ILE A 136 -8.28 -7.16 -2.41
CA ILE A 136 -8.91 -8.47 -2.24
C ILE A 136 -7.86 -9.58 -2.24
N GLU A 137 -6.88 -9.53 -3.14
CA GLU A 137 -5.86 -10.56 -3.27
C GLU A 137 -5.05 -10.72 -1.97
N LEU A 138 -4.59 -9.61 -1.37
CA LEU A 138 -3.89 -9.64 -0.08
C LEU A 138 -4.80 -10.23 1.01
N ALA A 139 -6.05 -9.78 1.08
CA ALA A 139 -7.04 -10.24 2.05
C ALA A 139 -7.34 -11.75 1.94
N GLU A 140 -7.60 -12.25 0.74
CA GLU A 140 -7.95 -13.66 0.50
C GLU A 140 -6.77 -14.58 0.80
N LYS A 141 -5.57 -14.22 0.36
CA LYS A 141 -4.36 -15.02 0.62
C LYS A 141 -4.09 -15.14 2.12
N THR A 142 -4.30 -14.08 2.89
CA THR A 142 -4.20 -14.15 4.37
C THR A 142 -5.29 -15.01 4.98
N TYR A 143 -6.55 -14.79 4.60
CA TYR A 143 -7.69 -15.54 5.12
C TYR A 143 -7.55 -17.06 4.89
N ARG A 144 -7.00 -17.45 3.72
CA ARG A 144 -6.72 -18.84 3.35
C ARG A 144 -5.40 -19.40 3.91
N GLY A 145 -4.54 -18.55 4.46
CA GLY A 145 -3.23 -18.93 5.01
C GLY A 145 -2.14 -19.17 3.96
N GLU A 146 -2.30 -18.66 2.74
CA GLU A 146 -1.40 -18.93 1.60
C GLU A 146 -0.04 -18.21 1.71
N PHE A 147 0.08 -17.22 2.60
CA PHE A 147 1.35 -16.51 2.84
C PHE A 147 2.29 -17.22 3.82
N PHE A 148 1.79 -18.19 4.58
CA PHE A 148 2.46 -18.72 5.76
C PHE A 148 2.88 -20.17 5.55
N GLY A 149 3.95 -20.59 6.23
CA GLY A 149 4.50 -21.94 6.10
C GLY A 149 3.58 -23.01 6.68
N ASP A 150 2.79 -22.67 7.70
CA ASP A 150 1.82 -23.55 8.33
C ASP A 150 0.66 -22.81 9.03
N GLU A 151 -0.29 -23.58 9.57
CA GLU A 151 -1.49 -23.06 10.27
C GLU A 151 -1.16 -22.32 11.58
N ALA A 152 -0.10 -22.72 12.29
CA ALA A 152 0.30 -22.10 13.55
C ALA A 152 0.91 -20.72 13.31
N GLU A 153 1.69 -20.58 12.24
CA GLU A 153 2.17 -19.30 11.75
C GLU A 153 1.01 -18.43 11.28
N ALA A 154 0.08 -18.96 10.47
CA ALA A 154 -1.08 -18.22 9.97
C ALA A 154 -1.96 -17.64 11.08
N ALA A 155 -2.07 -18.33 12.23
CA ALA A 155 -2.84 -17.85 13.38
C ALA A 155 -2.24 -16.59 14.05
N ASN A 156 -0.96 -16.29 13.83
CA ASN A 156 -0.30 -15.10 14.40
C ASN A 156 -0.50 -13.84 13.57
N TRP A 157 -1.17 -13.94 12.43
CA TRP A 157 -1.30 -12.84 11.48
C TRP A 157 -2.76 -12.59 11.11
N ALA A 158 -3.06 -11.33 10.85
CA ALA A 158 -4.33 -10.90 10.29
C ALA A 158 -4.09 -9.89 9.16
N CYS A 159 -5.00 -9.86 8.19
CA CYS A 159 -5.09 -8.80 7.21
C CYS A 159 -6.13 -7.78 7.67
N VAL A 160 -5.69 -6.54 7.85
CA VAL A 160 -6.55 -5.43 8.25
C VAL A 160 -6.85 -4.59 7.02
N ILE A 161 -8.12 -4.49 6.66
CA ILE A 161 -8.61 -3.65 5.59
C ILE A 161 -9.16 -2.36 6.19
N ARG A 162 -8.74 -1.22 5.64
CA ARG A 162 -9.24 0.11 5.96
C ARG A 162 -9.93 0.67 4.73
N LEU A 163 -11.20 1.05 4.90
CA LEU A 163 -11.97 1.75 3.88
C LEU A 163 -11.89 3.25 4.17
N GLY A 164 -11.64 4.07 3.15
CA GLY A 164 -11.45 5.50 3.33
C GLY A 164 -12.08 6.33 2.23
N HIS A 165 -13.39 6.55 2.33
CA HIS A 165 -14.13 7.82 2.21
C HIS A 165 -15.60 7.52 2.53
N GLY A 166 -16.25 8.30 3.39
CA GLY A 166 -17.65 8.10 3.82
C GLY A 166 -17.91 6.88 4.72
N THR A 167 -17.10 5.83 4.59
CA THR A 167 -17.17 4.59 5.37
C THR A 167 -16.16 4.59 6.50
N SER A 168 -16.61 4.81 7.72
CA SER A 168 -15.80 4.49 8.91
C SER A 168 -15.84 2.98 9.06
N GLY A 169 -14.86 2.29 8.47
CA GLY A 169 -14.88 0.85 8.42
C GLY A 169 -13.50 0.23 8.48
N SER A 170 -13.40 -0.83 9.27
CA SER A 170 -12.25 -1.72 9.25
C SER A 170 -12.73 -3.15 9.29
N ILE A 171 -12.18 -3.98 8.42
CA ILE A 171 -12.40 -5.42 8.42
C ILE A 171 -11.08 -6.07 8.78
N VAL A 172 -11.14 -7.06 9.66
CA VAL A 172 -9.96 -7.85 10.03
C VAL A 172 -10.21 -9.29 9.67
N LEU A 173 -9.35 -9.83 8.82
CA LEU A 173 -9.35 -11.20 8.35
C LEU A 173 -8.16 -11.93 8.95
N GLY A 174 -8.40 -12.70 10.01
CA GLY A 174 -7.44 -13.68 10.50
C GLY A 174 -7.60 -15.01 9.75
N TRP A 175 -6.76 -15.98 10.06
CA TRP A 175 -6.92 -17.34 9.54
C TRP A 175 -8.32 -17.89 9.89
N ARG A 176 -9.17 -18.06 8.87
CA ARG A 176 -10.57 -18.52 9.00
C ARG A 176 -11.42 -17.71 9.99
N SER A 177 -11.04 -16.47 10.29
CA SER A 177 -11.77 -15.60 11.21
C SER A 177 -11.99 -14.23 10.58
N ILE A 178 -13.12 -13.62 10.92
CA ILE A 178 -13.47 -12.28 10.47
C ILE A 178 -14.04 -11.48 11.63
N SER A 179 -13.67 -10.21 11.69
CA SER A 179 -14.26 -9.23 12.59
C SER A 179 -14.20 -7.84 11.97
N GLY A 180 -14.88 -6.87 12.59
CA GLY A 180 -14.82 -5.49 12.15
C GLY A 180 -16.20 -4.91 11.85
N THR A 181 -16.19 -3.69 11.32
CA THR A 181 -17.40 -2.92 11.02
C THR A 181 -17.25 -2.16 9.71
N VAL A 182 -18.37 -1.93 9.04
CA VAL A 182 -18.51 -1.06 7.87
C VAL A 182 -19.78 -0.24 8.09
N ASP A 183 -19.66 1.09 8.08
CA ASP A 183 -20.76 2.02 8.39
C ASP A 183 -21.46 1.72 9.72
N GLY A 184 -20.68 1.32 10.72
CA GLY A 184 -21.18 0.93 12.05
C GLY A 184 -21.88 -0.43 12.11
N THR A 185 -22.00 -1.15 10.99
CA THR A 185 -22.56 -2.50 10.94
C THR A 185 -21.46 -3.54 11.06
N ALA A 186 -21.63 -4.53 11.95
CA ALA A 186 -20.66 -5.61 12.12
C ALA A 186 -20.58 -6.49 10.86
N VAL A 187 -19.37 -6.87 10.48
CA VAL A 187 -19.12 -7.79 9.37
C VAL A 187 -18.95 -9.20 9.94
N HIS A 188 -19.76 -10.15 9.46
CA HIS A 188 -19.78 -11.54 9.94
C HIS A 188 -19.31 -12.56 8.91
N GLU A 189 -19.23 -12.16 7.63
CA GLU A 189 -18.78 -13.02 6.54
C GLU A 189 -17.89 -12.24 5.58
N TRP A 190 -16.96 -12.95 4.95
CA TRP A 190 -16.09 -12.36 3.94
C TRP A 190 -16.85 -12.22 2.62
N ASP A 191 -17.15 -10.98 2.24
CA ASP A 191 -17.77 -10.63 0.96
C ASP A 191 -16.87 -9.68 0.17
N THR A 192 -16.32 -10.16 -0.94
CA THR A 192 -15.49 -9.36 -1.84
C THR A 192 -16.25 -8.21 -2.50
N GLN A 193 -17.59 -8.31 -2.63
CA GLN A 193 -18.41 -7.27 -3.21
C GLN A 193 -18.41 -6.01 -2.34
N LEU A 194 -18.29 -6.17 -1.02
CA LEU A 194 -18.14 -5.05 -0.09
C LEU A 194 -16.91 -4.20 -0.44
N ILE A 195 -15.78 -4.85 -0.71
CA ILE A 195 -14.56 -4.15 -1.13
C ILE A 195 -14.76 -3.48 -2.48
N ARG A 196 -15.31 -4.20 -3.47
CA ARG A 196 -15.58 -3.63 -4.81
C ARG A 196 -16.46 -2.38 -4.76
N ASN A 197 -17.48 -2.38 -3.89
CA ASN A 197 -18.36 -1.23 -3.72
C ASN A 197 -17.61 0.01 -3.19
N ALA A 198 -16.59 -0.16 -2.34
CA ALA A 198 -15.75 0.94 -1.86
C ALA A 198 -14.95 1.62 -2.99
N PHE A 199 -14.69 0.91 -4.09
CA PHE A 199 -14.05 1.44 -5.29
C PHE A 199 -15.05 1.97 -6.35
N GLY A 200 -16.30 1.51 -6.30
CA GLY A 200 -17.37 1.90 -7.23
C GLY A 200 -18.16 3.14 -6.80
N ALA A 201 -18.23 3.44 -5.50
CA ALA A 201 -18.95 4.59 -4.96
C ALA A 201 -18.36 5.96 -5.36
N ALA A 202 -17.18 5.97 -5.97
CA ALA A 202 -16.41 7.18 -6.27
C ALA A 202 -16.63 7.73 -7.70
N ALA A 203 -17.59 7.15 -8.45
CA ALA A 203 -17.94 7.53 -9.82
C ALA A 203 -19.30 8.27 -9.94
N ALA A 204 -19.86 8.78 -8.83
CA ALA A 204 -21.13 9.51 -8.79
C ALA A 204 -20.94 11.02 -8.54
#